data_AF-A0A2W7SN18-F1
#
_entry.id   AF-A0A2W7SN18-F1
#
_cell.length_a   1.000
_cell.length_b   1.000
_cell.length_c   1.000
_cell.angle_alpha   90.00
_cell.angle_beta   90.00
_cell.angle_gamma   90.00
#
_symmetry.space_group_name_H-M   'P 1'
#
loop_
_entity.id
_entity.type
_entity.pdbx_description
1 polymer ?
#
loop_
_entity_poly.entity_id
_entity_poly.type
_entity_poly.pdbx_seq_one_letter_code
_entity_poly.pdbx_strand_id
1 'polypeptide(L)'
;MKLEKILDRLSSIEKNSFIKVIDTLISKSKDKSKEVEKILVPVNKGLKSVDSLNISKIFELMSDEFMEYVQCEFQEVNSQLDIFLDIIIRDGNCIMRQDWFSRLYESEIKNLKSKIKSLEGDFENEKSELSQDRKRDYRIYKACLSTAFFNDVANNREAKITSDELSIVLTLVKELGLSQEEVKLINYSILPVKKMEILDVINNLKNIGIIFYSKKENTLFIADEMVRLLRKVRKKEVADKFYRRTLKLLREPEINTIAKKHNIDRKLTHFKKIEGVINAGISFSDLLQFDLYKEGITLTEKKKALNELCEKGLQIPNLRGSTLQEKIESLIHYFEAVEKDEKVGISIDGYDKLLTELHQSLPALNKKLKEHFELQDEFVLEAEFLLDYNIKPRDILDLLEKSDIEKFKKDNGVKLRGDDILNILEHYKDVENIYLENYEHVGYRNYNQLKENGIQIRESELGVKFEELTKIIFQGLGFNVDEKFRQELNTQKDLMDILINLGNGEVIIVECKTSKESGYNKFSTVSRQLKSYQNVALKNNLRIVKILLVAPEFSDDFVTDCEMDVDMNLSLLTASTLRVIYETFKNSKYQMFPHVLFRDVVINQERIVKALSK
;
A
#
# COMPACT_ATOMS: atom_id res chain seq x y z
N MET A 1 -5.31 1.88 -2.39
CA MET A 1 -4.96 1.55 -3.79
C MET A 1 -4.18 2.71 -4.38
N LYS A 2 -3.11 2.41 -5.12
CA LYS A 2 -2.27 3.43 -5.77
C LYS A 2 -3.04 4.23 -6.81
N LEU A 3 -2.69 5.52 -6.93
CA LEU A 3 -3.25 6.42 -7.92
C LEU A 3 -3.15 5.84 -9.34
N GLU A 4 -1.99 5.31 -9.72
CA GLU A 4 -1.76 4.70 -11.03
C GLU A 4 -2.78 3.60 -11.35
N LYS A 5 -2.94 2.62 -10.43
CA LYS A 5 -3.90 1.51 -10.58
C LYS A 5 -5.35 1.99 -10.68
N ILE A 6 -5.72 3.02 -9.90
CA ILE A 6 -7.05 3.64 -9.99
C ILE A 6 -7.23 4.30 -11.37
N LEU A 7 -6.24 5.05 -11.83
CA LEU A 7 -6.29 5.70 -13.13
C LEU A 7 -6.41 4.63 -14.23
N ASP A 8 -5.64 3.56 -14.23
CA ASP A 8 -5.75 2.52 -15.29
C ASP A 8 -7.12 1.85 -15.35
N ARG A 9 -7.79 1.70 -14.21
CA ARG A 9 -9.14 1.11 -14.12
C ARG A 9 -10.24 2.03 -14.68
N LEU A 10 -10.07 3.34 -14.56
CA LEU A 10 -11.15 4.31 -14.82
C LEU A 10 -11.18 4.81 -16.27
N SER A 11 -12.35 5.26 -16.71
CA SER A 11 -12.53 5.95 -18.00
C SER A 11 -12.04 7.41 -17.95
N SER A 12 -11.76 8.01 -19.12
CA SER A 12 -11.35 9.42 -19.21
C SER A 12 -12.37 10.40 -18.59
N ILE A 13 -13.67 10.05 -18.59
CA ILE A 13 -14.73 10.86 -18.00
C ILE A 13 -14.65 10.85 -16.47
N GLU A 14 -14.34 9.70 -15.88
CA GLU A 14 -14.22 9.54 -14.42
C GLU A 14 -12.99 10.28 -13.88
N LYS A 15 -11.90 10.33 -14.67
CA LYS A 15 -10.65 11.04 -14.32
C LYS A 15 -10.72 12.57 -14.49
N ASN A 16 -11.66 13.08 -15.30
CA ASN A 16 -11.61 14.45 -15.83
C ASN A 16 -11.61 15.55 -14.75
N SER A 17 -12.31 15.38 -13.63
CA SER A 17 -12.31 16.39 -12.56
C SER A 17 -10.93 16.52 -11.92
N PHE A 18 -10.31 15.40 -11.55
CA PHE A 18 -8.95 15.36 -11.02
C PHE A 18 -7.94 15.99 -12.00
N ILE A 19 -7.97 15.60 -13.29
CA ILE A 19 -7.06 16.14 -14.30
C ILE A 19 -7.21 17.67 -14.44
N LYS A 20 -8.43 18.19 -14.42
CA LYS A 20 -8.67 19.65 -14.49
C LYS A 20 -8.10 20.41 -13.30
N VAL A 21 -8.20 19.84 -12.10
CA VAL A 21 -7.62 20.45 -10.89
C VAL A 21 -6.10 20.52 -11.06
N ILE A 22 -5.46 19.41 -11.46
CA ILE A 22 -4.02 19.35 -11.69
C ILE A 22 -3.57 20.33 -12.79
N ASP A 23 -4.26 20.35 -13.94
CA ASP A 23 -4.01 21.33 -15.03
C ASP A 23 -4.05 22.78 -14.49
N THR A 24 -5.04 23.09 -13.65
CA THR A 24 -5.20 24.42 -13.06
C THR A 24 -4.05 24.75 -12.11
N LEU A 25 -3.62 23.80 -11.29
CA LEU A 25 -2.50 24.01 -10.36
C LEU A 25 -1.17 24.19 -11.09
N ILE A 26 -0.92 23.42 -12.15
CA ILE A 26 0.26 23.57 -13.00
C ILE A 26 0.30 24.97 -13.62
N SER A 27 -0.85 25.49 -14.08
CA SER A 27 -0.91 26.84 -14.66
C SER A 27 -0.58 27.96 -13.65
N LYS A 28 -0.76 27.69 -12.34
CA LYS A 28 -0.47 28.63 -11.24
C LYS A 28 0.96 28.49 -10.71
N SER A 29 1.57 27.31 -10.78
CA SER A 29 2.92 27.03 -10.28
C SER A 29 3.99 27.25 -11.37
N LYS A 30 4.57 28.45 -11.42
CA LYS A 30 5.60 28.82 -12.43
C LYS A 30 6.92 28.07 -12.28
N ASP A 31 7.23 27.59 -11.08
CA ASP A 31 8.52 26.97 -10.77
C ASP A 31 8.51 25.47 -11.12
N LYS A 32 7.42 24.77 -10.83
CA LYS A 32 7.25 23.35 -11.14
C LYS A 32 6.75 23.09 -12.57
N SER A 33 6.16 24.08 -13.24
CA SER A 33 5.65 23.90 -14.61
C SER A 33 6.71 23.40 -15.60
N LYS A 34 7.97 23.84 -15.45
CA LYS A 34 9.09 23.39 -16.31
C LYS A 34 9.45 21.92 -16.09
N GLU A 35 9.34 21.42 -14.87
CA GLU A 35 9.59 20.00 -14.57
C GLU A 35 8.45 19.12 -15.07
N VAL A 36 7.22 19.60 -14.93
CA VAL A 36 6.05 18.95 -15.51
C VAL A 36 6.14 18.91 -17.04
N GLU A 37 6.55 20.00 -17.69
CA GLU A 37 6.77 20.03 -19.14
C GLU A 37 7.77 18.97 -19.60
N LYS A 38 8.87 18.74 -18.87
CA LYS A 38 9.83 17.66 -19.20
C LYS A 38 9.19 16.28 -19.23
N ILE A 39 8.20 16.02 -18.35
CA ILE A 39 7.46 14.75 -18.33
C ILE A 39 6.46 14.69 -19.51
N LEU A 40 5.93 15.83 -19.95
CA LEU A 40 4.94 15.91 -21.04
C LEU A 40 5.56 15.93 -22.45
N VAL A 41 6.80 16.42 -22.61
CA VAL A 41 7.52 16.57 -23.89
C VAL A 41 7.54 15.29 -24.75
N PRO A 42 7.77 14.07 -24.20
CA PRO A 42 7.76 12.84 -25.01
C PRO A 42 6.41 12.53 -25.66
N VAL A 43 5.31 13.06 -25.11
CA VAL A 43 3.93 12.69 -25.50
C VAL A 43 3.31 13.70 -26.48
N ASN A 44 3.90 14.90 -26.63
CA ASN A 44 3.46 15.98 -27.53
C ASN A 44 1.94 16.32 -27.46
N LYS A 45 1.30 16.04 -26.32
CA LYS A 45 -0.14 16.22 -26.09
C LYS A 45 -0.41 16.56 -24.62
N GLY A 46 -1.59 17.15 -24.34
CA GLY A 46 -1.99 17.59 -22.98
C GLY A 46 -2.25 16.44 -22.00
N LEU A 47 -2.45 16.77 -20.71
CA LEU A 47 -2.58 15.83 -19.59
C LEU A 47 -3.63 14.72 -19.78
N LYS A 48 -4.68 14.96 -20.57
CA LYS A 48 -5.74 13.97 -20.85
C LYS A 48 -5.29 12.76 -21.68
N SER A 49 -4.15 12.85 -22.36
CA SER A 49 -3.61 11.79 -23.23
C SER A 49 -2.33 11.16 -22.71
N VAL A 50 -1.93 11.54 -21.49
CA VAL A 50 -0.77 11.00 -20.79
C VAL A 50 -1.17 9.68 -20.12
N ASP A 51 -0.25 8.72 -20.05
CA ASP A 51 -0.45 7.48 -19.33
C ASP A 51 -0.58 7.69 -17.80
N SER A 52 -1.16 6.71 -17.11
CA SER A 52 -1.45 6.78 -15.67
C SER A 52 -0.20 6.91 -14.80
N LEU A 53 0.93 6.33 -15.22
CA LEU A 53 2.20 6.40 -14.51
C LEU A 53 2.72 7.84 -14.50
N ASN A 54 2.74 8.49 -15.66
CA ASN A 54 3.20 9.87 -15.79
C ASN A 54 2.25 10.86 -15.09
N ILE A 55 0.93 10.63 -15.11
CA ILE A 55 -0.02 11.42 -14.31
C ILE A 55 0.29 11.29 -12.81
N SER A 56 0.61 10.09 -12.34
CA SER A 56 0.93 9.85 -10.93
C SER A 56 2.22 10.57 -10.51
N LYS A 57 3.25 10.58 -11.37
CA LYS A 57 4.48 11.36 -11.14
C LYS A 57 4.22 12.87 -11.10
N ILE A 58 3.38 13.37 -12.02
CA ILE A 58 2.99 14.79 -12.02
C ILE A 58 2.25 15.15 -10.73
N PHE A 59 1.35 14.28 -10.25
CA PHE A 59 0.67 14.50 -8.98
C PHE A 59 1.64 14.55 -7.80
N GLU A 60 2.65 13.66 -7.76
CA GLU A 60 3.67 13.68 -6.71
C GLU A 60 4.43 15.02 -6.68
N LEU A 61 4.83 15.54 -7.85
CA LEU A 61 5.48 16.85 -7.97
C LEU A 61 4.58 18.00 -7.50
N MET A 62 3.29 17.95 -7.82
CA MET A 62 2.29 18.97 -7.50
C MET A 62 1.63 18.79 -6.13
N SER A 63 2.10 17.84 -5.32
CA SER A 63 1.42 17.43 -4.08
C SER A 63 1.31 18.55 -3.04
N ASP A 64 2.32 19.42 -2.92
CA ASP A 64 2.29 20.56 -2.01
C ASP A 64 1.25 21.60 -2.44
N GLU A 65 1.23 21.99 -3.73
CA GLU A 65 0.23 22.93 -4.26
C GLU A 65 -1.19 22.35 -4.19
N PHE A 66 -1.32 21.04 -4.40
CA PHE A 66 -2.61 20.37 -4.24
C PHE A 66 -3.05 20.38 -2.78
N MET A 67 -2.13 20.19 -1.83
CA MET A 67 -2.42 20.27 -0.40
C MET A 67 -2.88 21.67 0.00
N GLU A 68 -2.21 22.73 -0.47
CA GLU A 68 -2.62 24.13 -0.22
C GLU A 68 -4.00 24.43 -0.83
N TYR A 69 -4.23 23.99 -2.07
CA TYR A 69 -5.54 24.12 -2.72
C TYR A 69 -6.64 23.47 -1.90
N VAL A 70 -6.42 22.23 -1.48
CA VAL A 70 -7.36 21.46 -0.68
C VAL A 70 -7.58 22.13 0.70
N GLN A 71 -6.55 22.66 1.34
CA GLN A 71 -6.67 23.41 2.59
C GLN A 71 -7.57 24.65 2.44
N CYS A 72 -7.46 25.39 1.33
CA CYS A 72 -8.31 26.54 1.04
C CYS A 72 -9.79 26.15 0.92
N GLU A 73 -10.09 25.05 0.22
CA GLU A 73 -11.47 24.53 0.08
C GLU A 73 -12.07 24.13 1.45
N PHE A 74 -11.23 23.82 2.45
CA PHE A 74 -11.68 23.45 3.81
C PHE A 74 -11.82 24.62 4.79
N GLN A 75 -11.39 25.82 4.45
CA GLN A 75 -11.56 26.98 5.34
C GLN A 75 -13.04 27.40 5.48
N GLU A 76 -13.92 26.90 4.60
CA GLU A 76 -15.36 27.09 4.74
C GLU A 76 -15.93 26.21 5.86
N VAL A 77 -16.06 26.79 7.05
CA VAL A 77 -16.60 26.16 8.29
C VAL A 77 -17.98 25.50 8.08
N ASN A 78 -18.76 25.97 7.11
CA ASN A 78 -20.11 25.46 6.81
C ASN A 78 -20.12 24.16 5.98
N SER A 79 -18.97 23.74 5.44
CA SER A 79 -18.89 22.66 4.45
C SER A 79 -19.06 21.24 5.03
N GLN A 80 -18.91 21.07 6.35
CA GLN A 80 -18.87 19.76 7.03
C GLN A 80 -17.88 18.76 6.41
N LEU A 81 -16.90 19.27 5.65
CA LEU A 81 -15.95 18.46 4.91
C LEU A 81 -15.04 17.64 5.83
N ASP A 82 -14.81 18.12 7.05
CA ASP A 82 -14.09 17.41 8.09
C ASP A 82 -14.72 16.05 8.44
N ILE A 83 -16.06 15.95 8.47
CA ILE A 83 -16.77 14.69 8.72
C ILE A 83 -16.45 13.67 7.62
N PHE A 84 -16.46 14.10 6.35
CA PHE A 84 -16.19 13.21 5.22
C PHE A 84 -14.72 12.81 5.16
N LEU A 85 -13.81 13.74 5.43
CA LEU A 85 -12.39 13.44 5.51
C LEU A 85 -12.08 12.42 6.60
N ASP A 86 -12.67 12.57 7.78
CA ASP A 86 -12.47 11.64 8.88
C ASP A 86 -12.92 10.21 8.54
N ILE A 87 -13.80 10.03 7.55
CA ILE A 87 -14.17 8.71 7.00
C ILE A 87 -13.13 8.27 5.97
N ILE A 88 -12.82 9.13 4.99
CA ILE A 88 -11.95 8.80 3.84
C ILE A 88 -10.53 8.45 4.26
N ILE A 89 -10.01 9.08 5.33
CA ILE A 89 -8.64 8.87 5.78
C ILE A 89 -8.45 7.63 6.67
N ARG A 90 -9.51 6.90 7.02
CA ARG A 90 -9.42 5.67 7.82
C ARG A 90 -8.80 4.55 7.00
N ASP A 91 -8.00 3.73 7.65
CA ASP A 91 -7.46 2.51 7.04
C ASP A 91 -8.63 1.62 6.58
N GLY A 92 -8.64 1.18 5.31
CA GLY A 92 -9.70 0.35 4.74
C GLY A 92 -10.80 1.09 3.97
N ASN A 93 -10.84 2.42 3.99
CA ASN A 93 -11.88 3.21 3.29
C ASN A 93 -11.46 3.75 1.92
N CYS A 94 -10.31 3.35 1.39
CA CYS A 94 -9.87 3.84 0.07
C CYS A 94 -10.70 3.28 -1.12
N ILE A 95 -11.52 2.24 -0.90
CA ILE A 95 -12.42 1.68 -1.91
C ILE A 95 -13.78 1.42 -1.26
N MET A 96 -14.80 2.20 -1.62
CA MET A 96 -16.11 2.16 -0.97
C MET A 96 -17.26 2.14 -1.95
N ARG A 97 -18.24 1.23 -1.80
CA ARG A 97 -19.51 1.35 -2.50
C ARG A 97 -20.27 2.59 -1.99
N GLN A 98 -21.04 3.23 -2.87
CA GLN A 98 -21.79 4.44 -2.51
C GLN A 98 -22.70 4.22 -1.29
N ASP A 99 -23.39 3.08 -1.23
CA ASP A 99 -24.30 2.76 -0.12
C ASP A 99 -23.54 2.56 1.19
N TRP A 100 -22.33 2.00 1.14
CA TRP A 100 -21.46 1.88 2.30
C TRP A 100 -20.99 3.24 2.80
N PHE A 101 -20.51 4.10 1.90
CA PHE A 101 -20.11 5.47 2.25
C PHE A 101 -21.27 6.25 2.87
N SER A 102 -22.49 6.06 2.36
CA SER A 102 -23.71 6.63 2.95
C SER A 102 -23.95 6.14 4.39
N ARG A 103 -23.82 4.83 4.66
CA ARG A 103 -23.97 4.26 6.00
C ARG A 103 -22.90 4.76 6.97
N LEU A 104 -21.65 4.85 6.53
CA LEU A 104 -20.55 5.39 7.34
C LEU A 104 -20.83 6.84 7.70
N TYR A 105 -21.28 7.66 6.74
CA TYR A 105 -21.67 9.04 7.00
C TYR A 105 -22.82 9.15 8.01
N GLU A 106 -23.87 8.35 7.87
CA GLU A 106 -24.99 8.34 8.82
C GLU A 106 -24.56 7.92 10.23
N SER A 107 -23.71 6.89 10.32
CA SER A 107 -23.12 6.43 11.58
C SER A 107 -22.29 7.54 12.24
N GLU A 108 -21.46 8.22 11.46
CA GLU A 108 -20.61 9.30 11.94
C GLU A 108 -21.42 10.48 12.49
N ILE A 109 -22.46 10.92 11.78
CA ILE A 109 -23.38 11.97 12.26
C ILE A 109 -24.05 11.54 13.58
N LYS A 110 -24.52 10.29 13.66
CA LYS A 110 -25.19 9.78 14.86
C LYS A 110 -24.23 9.76 16.05
N ASN A 111 -23.01 9.27 15.84
CA ASN A 111 -21.97 9.21 16.86
C ASN A 111 -21.57 10.62 17.32
N LEU A 112 -21.38 11.54 16.38
CA LEU A 112 -21.06 12.94 16.66
C LEU A 112 -22.13 13.59 17.54
N LYS A 113 -23.41 13.45 17.17
CA LYS A 113 -24.54 13.96 17.99
C LYS A 113 -24.58 13.34 19.39
N SER A 114 -24.27 12.05 19.52
CA SER A 114 -24.22 11.39 20.82
C SER A 114 -23.07 11.91 21.69
N LYS A 115 -21.89 12.09 21.10
CA LYS A 115 -20.70 12.59 21.79
C LYS A 115 -20.85 14.05 22.21
N ILE A 116 -21.45 14.90 21.38
CA ILE A 116 -21.75 16.30 21.74
C ILE A 116 -22.63 16.36 22.99
N LYS A 117 -23.71 15.56 23.03
CA LYS A 117 -24.58 15.46 24.22
C LYS A 117 -23.84 15.00 25.46
N SER A 118 -22.94 14.01 25.32
CA SER A 118 -22.11 13.54 26.43
C SER A 118 -21.19 14.64 26.93
N LEU A 119 -20.51 15.34 26.01
CA LEU A 119 -19.59 16.42 26.33
C LEU A 119 -20.32 17.55 27.06
N GLU A 120 -21.48 17.98 26.57
CA GLU A 120 -22.33 19.00 27.22
C GLU A 120 -22.75 18.58 28.64
N GLY A 121 -23.10 17.31 28.83
CA GLY A 121 -23.37 16.77 30.17
C GLY A 121 -22.15 16.82 31.09
N ASP A 122 -20.96 16.52 30.58
CA ASP A 122 -19.70 16.59 31.35
C ASP A 122 -19.30 18.03 31.69
N PHE A 123 -19.66 18.99 30.85
CA PHE A 123 -19.46 20.42 31.08
C PHE A 123 -20.25 20.93 32.30
N GLU A 124 -21.53 20.55 32.39
CA GLU A 124 -22.47 21.04 33.41
C GLU A 124 -22.33 20.28 34.74
N ASN A 125 -21.87 19.02 34.71
CA ASN A 125 -21.78 18.18 35.90
C ASN A 125 -20.48 18.41 36.69
N GLU A 126 -20.58 18.97 37.90
CA GLU A 126 -19.44 19.16 38.81
C GLU A 126 -18.73 17.85 39.21
N LYS A 127 -19.42 16.69 39.11
CA LYS A 127 -18.89 15.35 39.42
C LYS A 127 -18.28 14.61 38.22
N SER A 128 -18.13 15.26 37.06
CA SER A 128 -17.50 14.64 35.89
C SER A 128 -16.06 14.22 36.17
N GLU A 129 -15.54 13.23 35.44
CA GLU A 129 -14.12 12.85 35.52
C GLU A 129 -13.15 13.86 34.86
N LEU A 130 -13.67 14.82 34.08
CA LEU A 130 -12.90 15.91 33.48
C LEU A 130 -12.25 16.80 34.55
N SER A 131 -10.97 17.13 34.35
CA SER A 131 -10.26 18.06 35.23
C SER A 131 -10.84 19.48 35.09
N GLN A 132 -10.71 20.28 36.17
CA GLN A 132 -11.15 21.67 36.14
C GLN A 132 -10.37 22.50 35.12
N ASP A 133 -9.08 22.22 34.94
CA ASP A 133 -8.27 22.84 33.89
C ASP A 133 -8.81 22.53 32.50
N ARG A 134 -9.16 21.26 32.22
CA ARG A 134 -9.68 20.89 30.89
C ARG A 134 -11.04 21.53 30.62
N LYS A 135 -11.91 21.61 31.64
CA LYS A 135 -13.18 22.35 31.54
C LYS A 135 -12.95 23.83 31.24
N ARG A 136 -11.97 24.46 31.90
CA ARG A 136 -11.59 25.85 31.63
C ARG A 136 -11.13 26.00 30.17
N ASP A 137 -10.25 25.13 29.70
CA ASP A 137 -9.71 25.18 28.34
C ASP A 137 -10.82 25.05 27.30
N TYR A 138 -11.76 24.11 27.49
CA TYR A 138 -12.91 24.00 26.59
C TYR A 138 -13.82 25.24 26.63
N ARG A 139 -14.05 25.86 27.79
CA ARG A 139 -14.84 27.09 27.90
C ARG A 139 -14.17 28.25 27.15
N ILE A 140 -12.84 28.38 27.29
CA ILE A 140 -12.06 29.39 26.56
C ILE A 140 -12.25 29.18 25.06
N TYR A 141 -12.01 27.96 24.57
CA TYR A 141 -12.14 27.65 23.15
C TYR A 141 -13.56 27.89 22.62
N LYS A 142 -14.58 27.37 23.32
CA LYS A 142 -16.00 27.54 22.96
C LYS A 142 -16.40 29.01 22.91
N ALA A 143 -15.97 29.82 23.88
CA ALA A 143 -16.28 31.25 23.93
C ALA A 143 -15.61 32.02 22.80
N CYS A 144 -14.33 31.77 22.52
CA CYS A 144 -13.61 32.38 21.40
C CYS A 144 -14.27 32.03 20.05
N LEU A 145 -14.60 30.75 19.84
CA LEU A 145 -15.22 30.29 18.61
C LEU A 145 -16.64 30.85 18.42
N SER A 146 -17.44 30.86 19.49
CA SER A 146 -18.78 31.46 19.46
C SER A 146 -18.69 32.95 19.12
N THR A 147 -17.73 33.65 19.71
CA THR A 147 -17.51 35.07 19.44
C THR A 147 -17.14 35.29 17.98
N ALA A 148 -16.16 34.55 17.45
CA ALA A 148 -15.76 34.64 16.04
C ALA A 148 -16.94 34.41 15.09
N PHE A 149 -17.77 33.40 15.36
CA PHE A 149 -18.91 33.08 14.49
C PHE A 149 -20.04 34.12 14.56
N PHE A 150 -20.42 34.57 15.76
CA PHE A 150 -21.58 35.46 15.95
C PHE A 150 -21.24 36.96 15.84
N ASN A 151 -19.95 37.34 15.79
CA ASN A 151 -19.55 38.74 15.64
C ASN A 151 -20.10 39.36 14.34
N ASP A 152 -20.08 38.61 13.24
CA ASP A 152 -20.66 39.09 11.98
C ASP A 152 -22.18 39.27 12.07
N VAL A 153 -22.88 38.38 12.79
CA VAL A 153 -24.34 38.51 13.03
C VAL A 153 -24.64 39.78 13.81
N ALA A 154 -23.85 40.09 14.83
CA ALA A 154 -23.99 41.34 15.59
C ALA A 154 -23.79 42.60 14.71
N ASN A 155 -23.05 42.47 13.60
CA ASN A 155 -22.82 43.51 12.61
C ASN A 155 -23.79 43.43 11.40
N ASN A 156 -24.87 42.64 11.49
CA ASN A 156 -25.85 42.42 10.43
C ASN A 156 -25.23 41.87 9.12
N ARG A 157 -24.26 40.97 9.26
CA ARG A 157 -23.60 40.23 8.17
C ARG A 157 -23.87 38.73 8.30
N GLU A 158 -23.67 38.00 7.22
CA GLU A 158 -23.69 36.54 7.25
C GLU A 158 -22.57 36.02 8.14
N ALA A 159 -22.90 35.11 9.06
CA ALA A 159 -21.95 34.52 9.99
C ALA A 159 -20.88 33.73 9.23
N LYS A 160 -19.63 34.17 9.31
CA LYS A 160 -18.48 33.44 8.80
C LYS A 160 -17.29 33.66 9.71
N ILE A 161 -16.36 32.71 9.68
CA ILE A 161 -15.05 32.88 10.31
C ILE A 161 -14.08 33.25 9.21
N THR A 162 -13.45 34.41 9.32
CA THR A 162 -12.44 34.86 8.36
C THR A 162 -11.15 34.04 8.49
N SER A 163 -10.29 34.07 7.47
CA SER A 163 -8.98 33.39 7.51
C SER A 163 -8.14 33.84 8.71
N ASP A 164 -8.16 35.13 9.04
CA ASP A 164 -7.42 35.69 10.17
C ASP A 164 -7.98 35.17 11.51
N GLU A 165 -9.30 35.21 11.70
CA GLU A 165 -9.95 34.65 12.90
C GLU A 165 -9.70 33.14 13.03
N LEU A 166 -9.79 32.41 11.92
CA LEU A 166 -9.51 30.98 11.88
C LEU A 166 -8.06 30.70 12.31
N SER A 167 -7.09 31.48 11.82
CA SER A 167 -5.68 31.33 12.20
C SER A 167 -5.45 31.51 13.71
N ILE A 168 -6.14 32.45 14.35
CA ILE A 168 -6.09 32.69 15.79
C ILE A 168 -6.75 31.52 16.54
N VAL A 169 -7.93 31.08 16.09
CA VAL A 169 -8.64 29.93 16.67
C VAL A 169 -7.79 28.67 16.59
N LEU A 170 -7.12 28.42 15.47
CA LEU A 170 -6.20 27.29 15.29
C LEU A 170 -4.97 27.39 16.19
N THR A 171 -4.45 28.59 16.43
CA THR A 171 -3.36 28.82 17.38
C THR A 171 -3.82 28.51 18.81
N LEU A 172 -5.03 28.93 19.17
CA LEU A 172 -5.62 28.64 20.48
C LEU A 172 -5.81 27.13 20.71
N VAL A 173 -6.28 26.37 19.71
CA VAL A 173 -6.37 24.90 19.78
C VAL A 173 -5.04 24.28 20.18
N LYS A 174 -3.95 24.74 19.57
CA LYS A 174 -2.60 24.22 19.81
C LYS A 174 -2.14 24.52 21.23
N GLU A 175 -2.25 25.76 21.68
CA GLU A 175 -1.78 26.17 23.01
C GLU A 175 -2.61 25.54 24.15
N LEU A 176 -3.90 25.27 23.90
CA LEU A 176 -4.76 24.53 24.84
C LEU A 176 -4.56 23.00 24.76
N GLY A 177 -3.79 22.51 23.80
CA GLY A 177 -3.58 21.08 23.57
C GLY A 177 -4.88 20.31 23.37
N LEU A 178 -5.83 20.88 22.61
CA LEU A 178 -7.10 20.21 22.31
C LEU A 178 -6.89 19.15 21.22
N SER A 179 -7.50 17.98 21.39
CA SER A 179 -7.55 16.95 20.37
C SER A 179 -8.48 17.37 19.23
N GLN A 180 -8.30 16.76 18.05
CA GLN A 180 -9.18 17.05 16.91
C GLN A 180 -10.64 16.74 17.20
N GLU A 181 -10.89 15.65 17.92
CA GLU A 181 -12.23 15.27 18.32
C GLU A 181 -12.86 16.28 19.29
N GLU A 182 -12.12 16.78 20.29
CA GLU A 182 -12.63 17.80 21.20
C GLU A 182 -12.97 19.10 20.45
N VAL A 183 -12.10 19.53 19.54
CA VAL A 183 -12.35 20.68 18.65
C VAL A 183 -13.61 20.46 17.83
N LYS A 184 -13.72 19.31 17.16
CA LYS A 184 -14.88 18.92 16.35
C LYS A 184 -16.17 18.97 17.17
N LEU A 185 -16.17 18.37 18.36
CA LEU A 185 -17.35 18.35 19.24
C LEU A 185 -17.76 19.76 19.68
N ILE A 186 -16.79 20.63 20.03
CA ILE A 186 -17.09 22.00 20.43
C ILE A 186 -17.61 22.81 19.23
N ASN A 187 -17.01 22.66 18.05
CA ASN A 187 -17.46 23.32 16.81
C ASN A 187 -18.92 22.97 16.51
N TYR A 188 -19.24 21.68 16.52
CA TYR A 188 -20.58 21.20 16.20
C TYR A 188 -21.60 21.40 17.34
N SER A 189 -21.15 21.75 18.56
CA SER A 189 -22.04 22.23 19.63
C SER A 189 -22.56 23.65 19.36
N ILE A 190 -21.83 24.45 18.57
CA ILE A 190 -22.24 25.81 18.16
C ILE A 190 -22.96 25.76 16.81
N LEU A 191 -22.47 24.95 15.88
CA LEU A 191 -23.00 24.81 14.53
C LEU A 191 -23.59 23.41 14.32
N PRO A 192 -24.91 23.24 14.42
CA PRO A 192 -25.50 21.92 14.29
C PRO A 192 -25.23 21.27 12.92
N VAL A 193 -24.87 19.98 12.95
CA VAL A 193 -24.65 19.14 11.77
C VAL A 193 -25.93 19.06 10.93
N LYS A 194 -25.85 19.45 9.65
CA LYS A 194 -26.90 19.28 8.65
C LYS A 194 -26.57 18.10 7.74
N LYS A 195 -27.42 17.07 7.72
CA LYS A 195 -27.23 15.92 6.83
C LYS A 195 -27.35 16.37 5.37
N MET A 196 -26.35 16.08 4.57
CA MET A 196 -26.33 16.34 3.13
C MET A 196 -26.73 15.09 2.34
N GLU A 197 -27.22 15.27 1.11
CA GLU A 197 -27.47 14.17 0.20
C GLU A 197 -26.14 13.56 -0.28
N ILE A 198 -26.02 12.23 -0.22
CA ILE A 198 -24.73 11.55 -0.43
C ILE A 198 -24.18 11.75 -1.85
N LEU A 199 -25.06 11.85 -2.85
CA LEU A 199 -24.66 12.09 -4.24
C LEU A 199 -24.06 13.50 -4.42
N ASP A 200 -24.60 14.50 -3.72
CA ASP A 200 -24.09 15.86 -3.77
C ASP A 200 -22.72 15.95 -3.11
N VAL A 201 -22.54 15.25 -1.99
CA VAL A 201 -21.24 15.08 -1.33
C VAL A 201 -20.22 14.44 -2.26
N ILE A 202 -20.58 13.32 -2.91
CA ILE A 202 -19.70 12.62 -3.86
C ILE A 202 -19.31 13.53 -5.01
N ASN A 203 -20.28 14.26 -5.59
CA ASN A 203 -20.01 15.19 -6.67
C ASN A 203 -19.09 16.34 -6.24
N ASN A 204 -19.28 16.87 -5.02
CA ASN A 204 -18.42 17.90 -4.45
C ASN A 204 -16.97 17.39 -4.28
N LEU A 205 -16.79 16.28 -3.57
CA LEU A 205 -15.46 15.67 -3.34
C LEU A 205 -14.75 15.31 -4.66
N LYS A 206 -15.51 14.84 -5.66
CA LYS A 206 -14.99 14.56 -7.00
C LYS A 206 -14.54 15.84 -7.70
N ASN A 207 -15.28 16.94 -7.56
CA ASN A 207 -14.94 18.23 -8.19
C ASN A 207 -13.69 18.86 -7.56
N ILE A 208 -13.48 18.69 -6.25
CA ILE A 208 -12.22 19.05 -5.59
C ILE A 208 -11.07 18.14 -6.06
N GLY A 209 -11.38 16.96 -6.60
CA GLY A 209 -10.39 16.01 -7.10
C GLY A 209 -9.83 15.09 -6.01
N ILE A 210 -10.50 15.01 -4.85
CA ILE A 210 -10.07 14.18 -3.72
C ILE A 210 -10.49 12.71 -3.90
N ILE A 211 -11.58 12.47 -4.64
CA ILE A 211 -12.07 11.12 -4.91
C ILE A 211 -12.27 10.90 -6.41
N PHE A 212 -12.20 9.64 -6.80
CA PHE A 212 -12.74 9.15 -8.06
C PHE A 212 -14.01 8.38 -7.78
N TYR A 213 -15.00 8.48 -8.67
CA TYR A 213 -16.26 7.76 -8.52
C TYR A 213 -16.62 7.09 -9.83
N SER A 214 -16.70 5.76 -9.79
CA SER A 214 -17.17 4.96 -10.92
C SER A 214 -18.67 4.77 -10.84
N LYS A 215 -19.38 5.35 -11.81
CA LYS A 215 -20.84 5.17 -11.94
C LYS A 215 -21.20 3.75 -12.34
N LYS A 216 -20.31 3.06 -13.09
CA LYS A 216 -20.53 1.69 -13.55
C LYS A 216 -20.52 0.71 -12.38
N GLU A 217 -19.57 0.89 -11.47
CA GLU A 217 -19.38 0.01 -10.31
C GLU A 217 -20.12 0.51 -9.06
N ASN A 218 -20.61 1.75 -9.10
CA ASN A 218 -21.15 2.46 -7.94
C ASN A 218 -20.16 2.54 -6.77
N THR A 219 -18.87 2.74 -7.11
CA THR A 219 -17.75 2.65 -6.18
C THR A 219 -16.91 3.92 -6.22
N LEU A 220 -16.57 4.41 -5.03
CA LEU A 220 -15.62 5.48 -4.77
C LEU A 220 -14.22 4.88 -4.62
N PHE A 221 -13.25 5.51 -5.25
CA PHE A 221 -11.83 5.20 -5.12
C PHE A 221 -11.09 6.43 -4.62
N ILE A 222 -10.27 6.25 -3.59
CA ILE A 222 -9.37 7.25 -3.06
C ILE A 222 -7.96 6.70 -3.15
N ALA A 223 -7.06 7.44 -3.81
CA ALA A 223 -5.68 7.02 -3.97
C ALA A 223 -4.93 7.05 -2.63
N ASP A 224 -4.00 6.13 -2.42
CA ASP A 224 -3.16 6.13 -1.20
C ASP A 224 -2.37 7.43 -1.06
N GLU A 225 -1.90 7.98 -2.18
CA GLU A 225 -1.27 9.31 -2.27
C GLU A 225 -2.20 10.40 -1.74
N MET A 226 -3.47 10.33 -2.09
CA MET A 226 -4.48 11.28 -1.63
C MET A 226 -4.78 11.10 -0.15
N VAL A 227 -4.94 9.88 0.34
CA VAL A 227 -5.14 9.59 1.77
C VAL A 227 -3.99 10.15 2.62
N ARG A 228 -2.74 10.01 2.17
CA ARG A 228 -1.57 10.62 2.82
C ARG A 228 -1.67 12.14 2.88
N LEU A 229 -2.01 12.77 1.76
CA LEU A 229 -2.17 14.22 1.66
C LEU A 229 -3.29 14.72 2.59
N LEU A 230 -4.47 14.09 2.55
CA LEU A 230 -5.61 14.46 3.38
C LEU A 230 -5.34 14.29 4.87
N ARG A 231 -4.55 13.29 5.28
CA ARG A 231 -4.09 13.16 6.67
C ARG A 231 -3.27 14.35 7.12
N LYS A 232 -2.35 14.86 6.28
CA LYS A 232 -1.59 16.08 6.57
C LYS A 232 -2.51 17.29 6.71
N VAL A 233 -3.50 17.42 5.83
CA VAL A 233 -4.53 18.47 5.92
C VAL A 233 -5.32 18.38 7.23
N ARG A 234 -5.65 17.16 7.67
CA ARG A 234 -6.27 16.89 8.98
C ARG A 234 -5.27 16.90 10.13
N LYS A 235 -4.01 17.30 9.95
CA LYS A 235 -2.97 17.29 11.00
C LYS A 235 -2.77 15.93 11.68
N LYS A 236 -3.06 14.83 10.98
CA LYS A 236 -2.68 13.47 11.36
C LYS A 236 -1.31 13.16 10.77
N GLU A 237 -0.29 13.10 11.62
CA GLU A 237 1.11 13.01 11.19
C GLU A 237 1.50 11.61 10.69
N VAL A 238 0.83 10.57 11.17
CA VAL A 238 1.09 9.16 10.82
C VAL A 238 -0.21 8.41 10.59
N ALA A 239 -0.16 7.29 9.86
CA ALA A 239 -1.32 6.41 9.70
C ALA A 239 -1.72 5.77 11.05
N ASP A 240 -3.01 5.46 11.19
CA ASP A 240 -3.58 4.87 12.40
C ASP A 240 -2.86 3.55 12.78
N LYS A 241 -2.49 2.72 11.79
CA LYS A 241 -1.64 1.53 11.99
C LYS A 241 -0.28 1.81 12.64
N PHE A 242 0.44 2.86 12.25
CA PHE A 242 1.74 3.19 12.86
C PHE A 242 1.59 3.80 14.25
N TYR A 243 0.53 4.58 14.44
CA TYR A 243 0.17 5.11 15.74
C TYR A 243 -0.16 3.97 16.71
N ARG A 244 -1.01 3.02 16.29
CA ARG A 244 -1.36 1.82 17.05
C ARG A 244 -0.12 1.03 17.47
N ARG A 245 0.80 0.76 16.53
CA ARG A 245 2.08 0.10 16.83
C ARG A 245 2.85 0.80 17.93
N THR A 246 2.92 2.12 17.88
CA THR A 246 3.60 2.93 18.90
C THR A 246 2.88 2.84 20.25
N LEU A 247 1.55 2.96 20.27
CA LEU A 247 0.75 2.91 21.50
C LEU A 247 0.75 1.53 22.18
N LYS A 248 0.80 0.42 21.41
CA LYS A 248 0.88 -0.94 21.96
C LYS A 248 2.18 -1.20 22.73
N LEU A 249 3.23 -0.40 22.49
CA LEU A 249 4.50 -0.50 23.21
C LEU A 249 4.46 0.25 24.56
N LEU A 250 3.46 1.09 24.77
CA LEU A 250 3.28 1.85 26.01
C LEU A 250 2.65 0.99 27.09
N ARG A 251 3.01 1.26 28.34
CA ARG A 251 2.44 0.58 29.50
C ARG A 251 1.03 1.09 29.76
N GLU A 252 0.19 0.25 30.32
CA GLU A 252 -1.20 0.62 30.63
C GLU A 252 -1.34 1.91 31.47
N PRO A 253 -0.49 2.22 32.47
CA PRO A 253 -0.55 3.50 33.18
C PRO A 253 -0.31 4.73 32.29
N GLU A 254 0.51 4.61 31.25
CA GLU A 254 0.80 5.70 30.28
C GLU A 254 -0.44 5.96 29.43
N ILE A 255 -1.05 4.90 28.88
CA ILE A 255 -2.32 4.98 28.14
C ILE A 255 -3.45 5.56 29.02
N ASN A 256 -3.54 5.16 30.29
CA ASN A 256 -4.54 5.72 31.21
C ASN A 256 -4.34 7.21 31.49
N THR A 257 -3.09 7.68 31.47
CA THR A 257 -2.77 9.10 31.65
C THR A 257 -3.21 9.90 30.44
N ILE A 258 -2.91 9.41 29.24
CA ILE A 258 -3.40 9.99 27.98
C ILE A 258 -4.92 10.01 27.95
N ALA A 259 -5.57 8.89 28.28
CA ALA A 259 -7.01 8.77 28.29
C ALA A 259 -7.67 9.76 29.27
N LYS A 260 -7.09 9.94 30.47
CA LYS A 260 -7.56 10.95 31.43
C LYS A 260 -7.46 12.37 30.86
N LYS A 261 -6.37 12.69 30.16
CA LYS A 261 -6.10 14.04 29.65
C LYS A 261 -7.09 14.44 28.54
N HIS A 262 -7.42 13.50 27.66
CA HIS A 262 -8.22 13.72 26.45
C HIS A 262 -9.66 13.18 26.55
N ASN A 263 -10.19 13.05 27.77
CA ASN A 263 -11.56 12.61 28.04
C ASN A 263 -11.97 11.26 27.40
N ILE A 264 -11.07 10.28 27.42
CA ILE A 264 -11.34 8.92 26.95
C ILE A 264 -11.69 8.03 28.15
N ASP A 265 -12.74 7.22 28.02
CA ASP A 265 -13.20 6.34 29.10
C ASP A 265 -12.11 5.32 29.49
N ARG A 266 -11.66 5.42 30.74
CA ARG A 266 -10.59 4.60 31.32
C ARG A 266 -11.04 3.18 31.69
N LYS A 267 -12.35 2.94 31.75
CA LYS A 267 -12.95 1.61 32.01
C LYS A 267 -12.89 0.70 30.79
N LEU A 268 -12.58 1.25 29.62
CA LEU A 268 -12.38 0.49 28.40
C LEU A 268 -11.17 -0.46 28.53
N THR A 269 -11.21 -1.55 27.76
CA THR A 269 -10.07 -2.47 27.64
C THR A 269 -8.86 -1.75 27.07
N HIS A 270 -7.65 -2.26 27.33
CA HIS A 270 -6.41 -1.65 26.84
C HIS A 270 -6.44 -1.38 25.33
N PHE A 271 -6.88 -2.35 24.52
CA PHE A 271 -7.05 -2.18 23.08
C PHE A 271 -8.05 -1.07 22.72
N LYS A 272 -9.23 -1.05 23.35
CA LYS A 272 -10.24 -0.01 23.09
C LYS A 272 -9.78 1.39 23.53
N LYS A 273 -8.94 1.49 24.56
CA LYS A 273 -8.30 2.77 24.95
C LYS A 273 -7.33 3.26 23.87
N ILE A 274 -6.51 2.37 23.31
CA ILE A 274 -5.60 2.69 22.20
C ILE A 274 -6.40 3.21 20.99
N GLU A 275 -7.45 2.49 20.58
CA GLU A 275 -8.30 2.96 19.48
C GLU A 275 -9.01 4.28 19.83
N GLY A 276 -9.38 4.49 21.09
CA GLY A 276 -9.90 5.78 21.58
C GLY A 276 -8.91 6.93 21.41
N VAL A 277 -7.63 6.71 21.69
CA VAL A 277 -6.55 7.71 21.52
C VAL A 277 -6.37 8.08 20.04
N ILE A 278 -6.36 7.07 19.16
CA ILE A 278 -6.21 7.27 17.71
C ILE A 278 -7.44 8.00 17.15
N ASN A 279 -8.65 7.55 17.50
CA ASN A 279 -9.91 8.14 17.04
C ASN A 279 -10.14 9.55 17.59
N ALA A 280 -9.57 9.88 18.76
CA ALA A 280 -9.61 11.24 19.30
C ALA A 280 -8.76 12.24 18.48
N GLY A 281 -7.91 11.75 17.57
CA GLY A 281 -7.02 12.56 16.74
C GLY A 281 -5.99 13.32 17.56
N ILE A 282 -5.44 12.69 18.61
CA ILE A 282 -4.36 13.26 19.42
C ILE A 282 -3.10 13.31 18.56
N SER A 283 -2.45 14.47 18.48
CA SER A 283 -1.21 14.68 17.72
C SER A 283 -0.12 13.67 18.16
N PHE A 284 0.54 13.05 17.18
CA PHE A 284 1.56 12.02 17.44
C PHE A 284 2.79 12.66 18.08
N SER A 285 3.19 13.83 17.58
CA SER A 285 4.26 14.65 18.13
C SER A 285 3.94 15.11 19.55
N ASP A 286 2.74 15.66 19.78
CA ASP A 286 2.38 16.16 21.11
C ASP A 286 2.29 15.03 22.13
N LEU A 287 1.81 13.86 21.69
CA LEU A 287 1.79 12.67 22.53
C LEU A 287 3.21 12.28 22.96
N LEU A 288 4.12 12.15 22.00
CA LEU A 288 5.51 11.75 22.25
C LEU A 288 6.34 12.82 22.98
N GLN A 289 5.95 14.09 22.92
CA GLN A 289 6.67 15.22 23.51
C GLN A 289 6.18 15.55 24.93
N PHE A 290 4.87 15.45 25.15
CA PHE A 290 4.20 15.95 26.35
C PHE A 290 3.39 14.88 27.08
N ASP A 291 2.53 14.13 26.40
CA ASP A 291 1.49 13.33 27.07
C ASP A 291 1.98 12.04 27.72
N LEU A 292 3.11 11.50 27.25
CA LEU A 292 3.71 10.30 27.82
C LEU A 292 4.34 10.51 29.21
N TYR A 293 4.69 11.75 29.53
CA TYR A 293 5.59 12.04 30.65
C TYR A 293 4.84 12.63 31.82
N LYS A 294 5.21 12.19 33.03
CA LYS A 294 4.79 12.87 34.26
C LYS A 294 5.47 14.24 34.37
N GLU A 295 4.88 15.12 35.17
CA GLU A 295 5.49 16.41 35.51
C GLU A 295 6.89 16.23 36.12
N GLY A 296 7.83 17.10 35.75
CA GLY A 296 9.20 17.11 36.26
C GLY A 296 10.21 16.22 35.52
N ILE A 297 9.81 15.47 34.49
CA ILE A 297 10.75 14.67 33.67
C ILE A 297 11.65 15.58 32.83
N THR A 298 12.96 15.30 32.85
CA THR A 298 13.96 16.09 32.12
C THR A 298 13.97 15.79 30.63
N LEU A 299 14.40 16.77 29.81
CA LEU A 299 14.48 16.60 28.35
C LEU A 299 15.42 15.46 27.91
N THR A 300 16.48 15.20 28.69
CA THR A 300 17.41 14.10 28.46
C THR A 300 16.74 12.73 28.66
N GLU A 301 15.92 12.59 29.70
CA GLU A 301 15.16 11.37 29.96
C GLU A 301 14.11 11.12 28.88
N LYS A 302 13.40 12.18 28.43
CA LYS A 302 12.46 12.07 27.30
C LYS A 302 13.13 11.54 26.04
N LYS A 303 14.30 12.09 25.68
CA LYS A 303 15.09 11.62 24.53
C LYS A 303 15.52 10.15 24.66
N LYS A 304 15.95 9.75 25.86
CA LYS A 304 16.34 8.37 26.15
C LYS A 304 15.15 7.42 26.01
N ALA A 305 14.00 7.78 26.56
CA ALA A 305 12.77 7.00 26.45
C ALA A 305 12.32 6.83 24.99
N LEU A 306 12.38 7.91 24.19
CA LEU A 306 12.05 7.85 22.76
C LEU A 306 13.00 6.94 21.97
N ASN A 307 14.32 7.05 22.21
CA ASN A 307 15.28 6.16 21.55
C ASN A 307 15.05 4.69 21.94
N GLU A 308 14.78 4.42 23.23
CA GLU A 308 14.49 3.06 23.70
C GLU A 308 13.21 2.49 23.08
N LEU A 309 12.15 3.30 23.01
CA LEU A 309 10.89 2.96 22.33
C LEU A 309 11.14 2.59 20.86
N CYS A 310 11.99 3.35 20.17
CA CYS A 310 12.28 3.12 18.76
C CYS A 310 13.18 1.91 18.53
N GLU A 311 14.31 1.82 19.24
CA GLU A 311 15.31 0.77 19.03
C GLU A 311 14.84 -0.59 19.54
N LYS A 312 14.24 -0.66 20.73
CA LYS A 312 13.82 -1.92 21.34
C LYS A 312 12.39 -2.30 21.01
N GLY A 313 11.50 -1.31 20.88
CA GLY A 313 10.09 -1.55 20.64
C GLY A 313 9.77 -1.63 19.14
N LEU A 314 9.96 -0.52 18.43
CA LEU A 314 9.64 -0.44 17.00
C LEU A 314 10.71 -1.11 16.10
N GLN A 315 11.89 -1.39 16.66
CA GLN A 315 13.07 -1.90 15.97
C GLN A 315 13.56 -0.99 14.83
N ILE A 316 13.46 0.32 15.06
CA ILE A 316 13.92 1.35 14.14
C ILE A 316 15.30 1.80 14.61
N PRO A 317 16.37 1.58 13.82
CA PRO A 317 17.71 1.96 14.22
C PRO A 317 17.88 3.48 14.20
N ASN A 318 18.43 4.04 15.27
CA ASN A 318 18.97 5.40 15.40
C ASN A 318 18.16 6.52 14.71
N LEU A 319 17.24 7.13 15.46
CA LEU A 319 16.58 8.37 15.02
C LEU A 319 17.61 9.49 14.80
N ARG A 320 17.49 10.17 13.66
CA ARG A 320 18.30 11.36 13.34
C ARG A 320 17.84 12.55 14.18
N GLY A 321 18.70 13.56 14.32
CA GLY A 321 18.37 14.78 15.07
C GLY A 321 19.00 14.86 16.46
N SER A 322 19.28 16.10 16.86
CA SER A 322 19.89 16.49 18.12
C SER A 322 18.86 16.90 19.18
N THR A 323 17.72 17.45 18.77
CA THR A 323 16.62 17.84 19.65
C THR A 323 15.58 16.71 19.77
N LEU A 324 14.68 16.81 20.76
CA LEU A 324 13.57 15.84 20.89
C LEU A 324 12.62 15.95 19.70
N GLN A 325 12.36 17.19 19.26
CA GLN A 325 11.51 17.49 18.11
C GLN A 325 12.06 16.89 16.81
N GLU A 326 13.34 17.12 16.50
CA GLU A 326 13.98 16.55 15.30
C GLU A 326 13.94 15.01 15.29
N LYS A 327 14.04 14.38 16.48
CA LYS A 327 13.93 12.92 16.60
C LYS A 327 12.51 12.41 16.31
N ILE A 328 11.49 13.12 16.81
CA ILE A 328 10.08 12.80 16.52
C ILE A 328 9.81 12.98 15.02
N GLU A 329 10.28 14.07 14.42
CA GLU A 329 10.17 14.30 12.96
C GLU A 329 10.88 13.20 12.16
N SER A 330 12.07 12.77 12.60
CA SER A 330 12.78 11.63 12.00
C SER A 330 11.96 10.33 12.06
N LEU A 331 11.17 10.12 13.11
CA LEU A 331 10.31 8.94 13.25
C LEU A 331 9.08 9.05 12.34
N ILE A 332 8.47 10.22 12.24
CA ILE A 332 7.34 10.49 11.34
C ILE A 332 7.77 10.24 9.89
N HIS A 333 8.90 10.79 9.46
CA HIS A 333 9.44 10.57 8.12
C HIS A 333 9.77 9.09 7.84
N TYR A 334 10.24 8.35 8.85
CA TYR A 334 10.43 6.92 8.71
C TYR A 334 9.10 6.21 8.40
N PHE A 335 8.04 6.51 9.15
CA PHE A 335 6.73 5.91 8.89
C PHE A 335 6.14 6.34 7.54
N GLU A 336 6.28 7.60 7.13
CA GLU A 336 5.89 8.05 5.79
C GLU A 336 6.61 7.25 4.70
N ALA A 337 7.92 7.00 4.86
CA ALA A 337 8.69 6.22 3.91
C ALA A 337 8.24 4.75 3.86
N VAL A 338 8.00 4.13 5.01
CA VAL A 338 7.49 2.74 5.10
C VAL A 338 6.10 2.59 4.50
N GLU A 339 5.26 3.63 4.59
CA GLU A 339 3.94 3.63 3.98
C GLU A 339 3.98 3.79 2.46
N LYS A 340 4.93 4.59 1.95
CA LYS A 340 5.15 4.74 0.50
C LYS A 340 5.73 3.47 -0.11
N ASP A 341 6.58 2.76 0.63
CA ASP A 341 7.19 1.52 0.20
C ASP A 341 6.11 0.48 -0.11
N GLU A 342 6.13 -0.08 -1.32
CA GLU A 342 5.17 -1.09 -1.76
C GLU A 342 5.53 -2.48 -1.26
N LYS A 343 6.74 -2.63 -0.74
CA LYS A 343 7.22 -3.94 -0.31
C LYS A 343 6.49 -4.39 0.94
N VAL A 344 6.08 -5.64 0.85
CA VAL A 344 5.35 -6.35 1.90
C VAL A 344 6.32 -7.13 2.79
N GLY A 345 7.50 -7.47 2.26
CA GLY A 345 8.53 -8.27 2.95
C GLY A 345 8.28 -9.78 2.89
N ILE A 346 7.14 -10.18 2.33
CA ILE A 346 6.75 -11.55 1.98
C ILE A 346 6.10 -11.52 0.58
N SER A 347 6.09 -12.65 -0.13
CA SER A 347 5.35 -12.81 -1.40
C SER A 347 3.84 -12.74 -1.20
N ILE A 348 3.09 -12.50 -2.28
CA ILE A 348 1.62 -12.56 -2.29
C ILE A 348 1.17 -13.96 -1.85
N ASP A 349 1.76 -15.02 -2.42
CA ASP A 349 1.48 -16.42 -2.04
C ASP A 349 1.78 -16.68 -0.55
N GLY A 350 2.88 -16.13 -0.03
CA GLY A 350 3.24 -16.21 1.39
C GLY A 350 2.23 -15.49 2.28
N TYR A 351 1.70 -14.36 1.81
CA TYR A 351 0.65 -13.64 2.50
C TYR A 351 -0.68 -14.41 2.49
N ASP A 352 -1.10 -14.96 1.35
CA ASP A 352 -2.32 -15.78 1.26
C ASP A 352 -2.24 -17.03 2.14
N LYS A 353 -1.07 -17.67 2.18
CA LYS A 353 -0.83 -18.79 3.10
C LYS A 353 -0.97 -18.37 4.57
N LEU A 354 -0.34 -17.25 4.95
CA LEU A 354 -0.47 -16.68 6.28
C LEU A 354 -1.94 -16.38 6.63
N LEU A 355 -2.69 -15.75 5.73
CA LEU A 355 -4.11 -15.42 5.91
C LEU A 355 -4.97 -16.66 6.08
N THR A 356 -4.71 -17.69 5.28
CA THR A 356 -5.41 -18.98 5.34
C THR A 356 -5.18 -19.68 6.68
N GLU A 357 -3.92 -19.81 7.11
CA GLU A 357 -3.58 -20.47 8.38
C GLU A 357 -4.03 -19.64 9.60
N LEU A 358 -4.00 -18.31 9.50
CA LEU A 358 -4.58 -17.41 10.49
C LEU A 358 -6.09 -17.63 10.59
N HIS A 359 -6.80 -17.76 9.48
CA HIS A 359 -8.24 -18.03 9.49
C HIS A 359 -8.57 -19.38 10.14
N GLN A 360 -7.79 -20.41 9.83
CA GLN A 360 -7.96 -21.74 10.43
C GLN A 360 -7.72 -21.71 11.95
N SER A 361 -6.66 -21.03 12.38
CA SER A 361 -6.31 -20.92 13.81
C SER A 361 -7.27 -19.99 14.56
N LEU A 362 -7.75 -18.93 13.89
CA LEU A 362 -8.60 -17.87 14.41
C LEU A 362 -9.80 -17.61 13.49
N PRO A 363 -10.86 -18.47 13.52
CA PRO A 363 -11.99 -18.36 12.58
C PRO A 363 -12.74 -17.02 12.64
N ALA A 364 -12.70 -16.33 13.78
CA ALA A 364 -13.31 -15.01 13.95
C ALA A 364 -12.51 -13.86 13.27
N LEU A 365 -11.31 -14.12 12.77
CA LEU A 365 -10.42 -13.09 12.22
C LEU A 365 -11.05 -12.32 11.06
N ASN A 366 -11.68 -13.01 10.11
CA ASN A 366 -12.35 -12.37 8.96
C ASN A 366 -13.36 -11.31 9.43
N LYS A 367 -14.18 -11.67 10.42
CA LYS A 367 -15.15 -10.75 11.03
C LYS A 367 -14.45 -9.58 11.75
N LYS A 368 -13.44 -9.88 12.57
CA LYS A 368 -12.67 -8.85 13.29
C LYS A 368 -12.03 -7.84 12.32
N LEU A 369 -11.43 -8.28 11.22
CA LEU A 369 -10.81 -7.39 10.23
C LEU A 369 -11.84 -6.53 9.51
N LYS A 370 -12.97 -7.11 9.11
CA LYS A 370 -14.06 -6.34 8.50
C LYS A 370 -14.60 -5.24 9.41
N GLU A 371 -14.82 -5.57 10.68
CA GLU A 371 -15.31 -4.59 11.66
C GLU A 371 -14.27 -3.50 11.94
N HIS A 372 -12.98 -3.87 12.00
CA HIS A 372 -11.89 -2.95 12.30
C HIS A 372 -11.58 -1.98 11.15
N PHE A 373 -11.51 -2.48 9.93
CA PHE A 373 -11.17 -1.70 8.73
C PHE A 373 -12.39 -1.27 7.91
N GLU A 374 -13.61 -1.45 8.46
CA GLU A 374 -14.87 -1.10 7.79
C GLU A 374 -15.02 -1.74 6.38
N LEU A 375 -14.50 -2.97 6.20
CA LEU A 375 -14.50 -3.66 4.90
C LEU A 375 -15.88 -4.28 4.58
N GLN A 376 -16.25 -4.21 3.30
CA GLN A 376 -17.63 -4.42 2.86
C GLN A 376 -17.93 -5.83 2.33
N ASP A 377 -16.91 -6.58 1.93
CA ASP A 377 -17.08 -7.89 1.29
C ASP A 377 -17.21 -8.99 2.33
N GLU A 378 -17.87 -10.10 2.00
CA GLU A 378 -18.16 -11.17 2.97
C GLU A 378 -16.91 -11.82 3.52
N PHE A 379 -15.97 -12.13 2.63
CA PHE A 379 -14.67 -12.68 2.93
C PHE A 379 -13.59 -11.72 2.42
N VAL A 380 -12.63 -11.38 3.28
CA VAL A 380 -11.61 -10.35 3.00
C VAL A 380 -10.19 -10.87 3.23
N LEU A 381 -10.01 -12.14 3.58
CA LEU A 381 -8.69 -12.73 3.87
C LEU A 381 -8.01 -13.19 2.58
N GLU A 382 -7.82 -12.24 1.67
CA GLU A 382 -7.13 -12.43 0.39
C GLU A 382 -6.04 -11.35 0.26
N ALA A 383 -4.82 -11.76 -0.08
CA ALA A 383 -3.64 -10.90 -0.07
C ALA A 383 -3.79 -9.72 -1.03
N GLU A 384 -4.15 -9.97 -2.29
CA GLU A 384 -4.35 -8.92 -3.30
C GLU A 384 -5.44 -7.93 -2.88
N PHE A 385 -6.55 -8.43 -2.33
CA PHE A 385 -7.63 -7.61 -1.82
C PHE A 385 -7.12 -6.68 -0.71
N LEU A 386 -6.47 -7.20 0.33
CA LEU A 386 -5.98 -6.40 1.46
C LEU A 386 -4.89 -5.41 1.04
N LEU A 387 -4.02 -5.77 0.10
CA LEU A 387 -3.01 -4.87 -0.46
C LEU A 387 -3.64 -3.71 -1.25
N ASP A 388 -4.77 -3.94 -1.93
CA ASP A 388 -5.54 -2.86 -2.57
C ASP A 388 -6.09 -1.86 -1.54
N TYR A 389 -6.29 -2.28 -0.30
CA TYR A 389 -6.62 -1.42 0.83
C TYR A 389 -5.40 -0.88 1.61
N ASN A 390 -4.19 -1.11 1.11
CA ASN A 390 -2.92 -0.80 1.78
C ASN A 390 -2.81 -1.44 3.18
N ILE A 391 -3.35 -2.66 3.33
CA ILE A 391 -3.29 -3.48 4.55
C ILE A 391 -2.25 -4.57 4.35
N LYS A 392 -1.10 -4.40 5.02
CA LYS A 392 0.03 -5.34 4.95
C LYS A 392 -0.10 -6.43 6.02
N PRO A 393 0.63 -7.56 5.91
CA PRO A 393 0.55 -8.66 6.86
C PRO A 393 0.82 -8.23 8.30
N ARG A 394 1.81 -7.37 8.52
CA ARG A 394 2.10 -6.81 9.84
C ARG A 394 0.92 -6.03 10.42
N ASP A 395 0.16 -5.31 9.58
CA ASP A 395 -1.01 -4.56 10.01
C ASP A 395 -2.09 -5.47 10.61
N ILE A 396 -2.23 -6.68 10.08
CA ILE A 396 -3.15 -7.71 10.61
C ILE A 396 -2.62 -8.29 11.91
N LEU A 397 -1.34 -8.65 11.94
CA LEU A 397 -0.73 -9.24 13.14
C LEU A 397 -0.75 -8.26 14.32
N ASP A 398 -0.63 -6.96 14.05
CA ASP A 398 -0.74 -5.91 15.07
C ASP A 398 -2.16 -5.75 15.65
N LEU A 399 -3.19 -6.32 15.03
CA LEU A 399 -4.55 -6.36 15.58
C LEU A 399 -4.81 -7.55 16.49
N LEU A 400 -3.94 -8.56 16.45
CA LEU A 400 -4.10 -9.76 17.26
C LEU A 400 -3.75 -9.49 18.72
N GLU A 401 -4.50 -10.14 19.61
CA GLU A 401 -4.16 -10.22 21.01
C GLU A 401 -2.99 -11.19 21.22
N LYS A 402 -2.24 -11.01 22.32
CA LYS A 402 -1.06 -11.83 22.60
C LYS A 402 -1.40 -13.33 22.68
N SER A 403 -2.55 -13.67 23.26
CA SER A 403 -3.06 -15.04 23.33
C SER A 403 -3.34 -15.64 21.95
N ASP A 404 -3.92 -14.85 21.04
CA ASP A 404 -4.21 -15.26 19.67
C ASP A 404 -2.91 -15.51 18.89
N ILE A 405 -1.89 -14.65 19.07
CA ILE A 405 -0.55 -14.81 18.48
C ILE A 405 0.14 -16.07 19.01
N GLU A 406 0.16 -16.29 20.33
CA GLU A 406 0.77 -17.46 20.94
C GLU A 406 0.13 -18.77 20.47
N LYS A 407 -1.21 -18.79 20.35
CA LYS A 407 -1.96 -19.90 19.79
C LYS A 407 -1.55 -20.17 18.35
N PHE A 408 -1.63 -19.15 17.48
CA PHE A 408 -1.29 -19.25 16.07
C PHE A 408 0.13 -19.78 15.86
N LYS A 409 1.11 -19.26 16.61
CA LYS A 409 2.50 -19.71 16.52
C LYS A 409 2.66 -21.18 16.88
N LYS A 410 1.94 -21.66 17.90
CA LYS A 410 1.98 -23.06 18.33
C LYS A 410 1.33 -23.98 17.30
N ASP A 411 0.19 -23.58 16.77
CA ASP A 411 -0.59 -24.38 15.82
C ASP A 411 0.16 -24.56 14.49
N ASN A 412 0.95 -23.57 14.06
CA ASN A 412 1.63 -23.55 12.75
C ASN A 412 3.16 -23.72 12.84
N GLY A 413 3.70 -24.09 14.01
CA GLY A 413 5.13 -24.39 14.17
C GLY A 413 6.06 -23.19 14.01
N VAL A 414 5.55 -21.97 14.22
CA VAL A 414 6.36 -20.74 14.18
C VAL A 414 7.28 -20.68 15.41
N LYS A 415 8.50 -20.18 15.23
CA LYS A 415 9.51 -20.06 16.29
C LYS A 415 8.94 -19.32 17.52
N LEU A 416 8.97 -19.98 18.68
CA LEU A 416 8.35 -19.47 19.91
C LEU A 416 9.18 -18.40 20.64
N ARG A 417 10.51 -18.36 20.46
CA ARG A 417 11.41 -17.40 21.13
C ARG A 417 11.77 -16.22 20.23
N GLY A 418 11.84 -15.03 20.81
CA GLY A 418 12.20 -13.78 20.10
C GLY A 418 10.97 -12.92 19.84
N ASP A 419 11.06 -12.05 18.83
CA ASP A 419 9.95 -11.19 18.43
C ASP A 419 8.87 -12.00 17.69
N ASP A 420 7.64 -11.98 18.20
CA ASP A 420 6.56 -12.81 17.67
C ASP A 420 6.17 -12.43 16.25
N ILE A 421 6.06 -11.14 15.96
CA ILE A 421 5.62 -10.61 14.67
C ILE A 421 6.66 -10.93 13.60
N LEU A 422 7.94 -10.66 13.87
CA LEU A 422 9.02 -10.98 12.94
C LEU A 422 9.16 -12.48 12.72
N ASN A 423 9.05 -13.30 13.78
CA ASN A 423 9.11 -14.75 13.64
C ASN A 423 7.99 -15.27 12.73
N ILE A 424 6.79 -14.69 12.80
CA ILE A 424 5.69 -15.02 11.89
C ILE A 424 6.03 -14.58 10.47
N LEU A 425 6.38 -13.31 10.26
CA LEU A 425 6.67 -12.79 8.91
C LEU A 425 7.80 -13.57 8.22
N GLU A 426 8.88 -13.89 8.94
CA GLU A 426 9.98 -14.69 8.39
C GLU A 426 9.59 -16.16 8.14
N HIS A 427 8.63 -16.73 8.88
CA HIS A 427 8.14 -18.09 8.62
C HIS A 427 7.38 -18.19 7.29
N TYR A 428 6.63 -17.15 6.93
CA TYR A 428 5.88 -17.09 5.66
C TYR A 428 6.64 -16.35 4.56
N LYS A 429 7.90 -16.02 4.79
CA LYS A 429 8.77 -15.42 3.78
C LYS A 429 9.24 -16.51 2.83
N ASP A 430 8.48 -16.71 1.77
CA ASP A 430 8.88 -17.60 0.70
C ASP A 430 9.86 -16.90 -0.23
N VAL A 431 11.14 -17.13 0.04
CA VAL A 431 12.23 -16.53 -0.74
C VAL A 431 12.14 -16.95 -2.21
N GLU A 432 11.79 -18.21 -2.51
CA GLU A 432 11.66 -18.69 -3.89
C GLU A 432 10.52 -18.00 -4.64
N ASN A 433 9.35 -17.86 -4.02
CA ASN A 433 8.24 -17.11 -4.61
C ASN A 433 8.56 -15.61 -4.76
N ILE A 434 9.28 -14.99 -3.83
CA ILE A 434 9.75 -13.60 -3.99
C ILE A 434 10.67 -13.50 -5.23
N TYR A 435 11.54 -14.48 -5.48
CA TYR A 435 12.35 -14.51 -6.70
C TYR A 435 11.50 -14.71 -7.97
N LEU A 436 10.45 -15.54 -7.92
CA LEU A 436 9.52 -15.76 -9.05
C LEU A 436 8.66 -14.53 -9.37
N GLU A 437 8.17 -13.81 -8.35
CA GLU A 437 7.48 -12.52 -8.52
C GLU A 437 8.38 -11.50 -9.23
N ASN A 438 9.69 -11.57 -8.95
CA ASN A 438 10.70 -10.70 -9.53
C ASN A 438 11.43 -11.32 -10.73
N TYR A 439 10.89 -12.40 -11.32
CA TYR A 439 11.55 -13.19 -12.36
C TYR A 439 12.01 -12.33 -13.56
N GLU A 440 11.20 -11.36 -13.97
CA GLU A 440 11.55 -10.41 -15.03
C GLU A 440 12.76 -9.54 -14.65
N HIS A 441 12.80 -9.01 -13.43
CA HIS A 441 13.93 -8.22 -12.94
C HIS A 441 15.21 -9.05 -12.79
N VAL A 442 15.09 -10.35 -12.48
CA VAL A 442 16.23 -11.29 -12.51
C VAL A 442 16.73 -11.45 -13.95
N GLY A 443 15.82 -11.63 -14.92
CA GLY A 443 16.15 -11.70 -16.35
C GLY A 443 16.85 -10.45 -16.88
N TYR A 444 16.37 -9.26 -16.48
CA TYR A 444 16.98 -7.97 -16.81
C TYR A 444 18.26 -7.65 -16.03
N ARG A 445 18.67 -8.53 -15.11
CA ARG A 445 19.77 -8.32 -14.15
C ARG A 445 19.65 -6.98 -13.40
N ASN A 446 18.43 -6.56 -13.06
CA ASN A 446 18.17 -5.29 -12.39
C ASN A 446 18.50 -5.39 -10.89
N TYR A 447 19.80 -5.42 -10.59
CA TYR A 447 20.33 -5.62 -9.24
C TYR A 447 19.76 -4.63 -8.22
N ASN A 448 19.59 -3.36 -8.59
CA ASN A 448 19.06 -2.35 -7.69
C ASN A 448 17.61 -2.63 -7.34
N GLN A 449 16.75 -2.93 -8.33
CA GLN A 449 15.35 -3.27 -8.09
C GLN A 449 15.21 -4.56 -7.25
N LEU A 450 16.05 -5.56 -7.51
CA LEU A 450 16.05 -6.81 -6.74
C LEU A 450 16.45 -6.56 -5.29
N LYS A 451 17.55 -5.83 -5.05
CA LYS A 451 17.99 -5.45 -3.71
C LYS A 451 16.91 -4.64 -2.99
N GLU A 452 16.29 -3.72 -3.72
CA GLU A 452 15.14 -2.97 -3.25
C GLU A 452 14.04 -3.93 -2.81
N ASN A 453 13.63 -4.88 -3.63
CA ASN A 453 12.57 -5.86 -3.36
C ASN A 453 12.95 -6.94 -2.32
N GLY A 454 14.02 -6.72 -1.54
CA GLY A 454 14.44 -7.59 -0.45
C GLY A 454 15.27 -8.80 -0.90
N ILE A 455 15.65 -8.86 -2.17
CA ILE A 455 16.44 -9.95 -2.74
C ILE A 455 17.93 -9.61 -2.63
N GLN A 456 18.65 -10.37 -1.82
CA GLN A 456 20.12 -10.28 -1.73
C GLN A 456 20.75 -11.37 -2.59
N ILE A 457 21.27 -11.00 -3.76
CA ILE A 457 21.95 -11.90 -4.69
C ILE A 457 23.15 -11.21 -5.31
N ARG A 458 24.27 -11.91 -5.57
CA ARG A 458 25.39 -11.30 -6.26
C ARG A 458 25.08 -11.14 -7.74
N GLU A 459 25.57 -10.07 -8.36
CA GLU A 459 25.31 -9.80 -9.78
C GLU A 459 25.80 -10.93 -10.70
N SER A 460 26.89 -11.62 -10.30
CA SER A 460 27.43 -12.79 -11.02
C SER A 460 26.50 -14.00 -10.99
N GLU A 461 25.63 -14.10 -9.98
CA GLU A 461 24.75 -15.26 -9.74
C GLU A 461 23.39 -15.11 -10.44
N LEU A 462 23.06 -13.92 -10.98
CA LEU A 462 21.76 -13.65 -11.60
C LEU A 462 21.45 -14.55 -12.81
N GLY A 463 22.46 -14.90 -13.62
CA GLY A 463 22.28 -15.80 -14.76
C GLY A 463 21.84 -17.19 -14.30
N VAL A 464 22.59 -17.77 -13.35
CA VAL A 464 22.30 -19.07 -12.75
C VAL A 464 20.95 -19.06 -12.04
N LYS A 465 20.61 -17.96 -11.34
CA LYS A 465 19.32 -17.85 -10.67
C LYS A 465 18.17 -17.76 -11.67
N PHE A 466 18.34 -17.08 -12.79
CA PHE A 466 17.34 -17.04 -13.86
C PHE A 466 17.09 -18.44 -14.43
N GLU A 467 18.13 -19.24 -14.67
CA GLU A 467 18.02 -20.64 -15.08
C GLU A 467 17.27 -21.47 -14.03
N GLU A 468 17.63 -21.35 -12.75
CA GLU A 468 17.00 -22.06 -11.63
C GLU A 468 15.50 -21.75 -11.53
N LEU A 469 15.12 -20.46 -11.59
CA LEU A 469 13.71 -20.05 -11.57
C LEU A 469 12.95 -20.55 -12.79
N THR A 470 13.59 -20.56 -13.96
CA THR A 470 13.00 -21.09 -15.19
C THR A 470 12.72 -22.60 -15.05
N LYS A 471 13.62 -23.36 -14.42
CA LYS A 471 13.40 -24.79 -14.10
C LYS A 471 12.21 -24.97 -13.18
N ILE A 472 12.12 -24.18 -12.12
CA ILE A 472 10.99 -24.22 -11.17
C ILE A 472 9.68 -23.95 -11.90
N ILE A 473 9.63 -22.95 -12.78
CA ILE A 473 8.44 -22.65 -13.59
C ILE A 473 8.05 -23.85 -14.47
N PHE A 474 8.99 -24.45 -15.21
CA PHE A 474 8.66 -25.61 -16.05
C PHE A 474 8.23 -26.84 -15.24
N GLN A 475 8.84 -27.10 -14.07
CA GLN A 475 8.36 -28.13 -13.15
C GLN A 475 6.94 -27.84 -12.66
N GLY A 476 6.65 -26.59 -12.31
CA GLY A 476 5.32 -26.13 -11.91
C GLY A 476 4.28 -26.17 -13.05
N LEU A 477 4.71 -26.10 -14.31
CA LEU A 477 3.89 -26.40 -15.50
C LEU A 477 3.63 -27.92 -15.69
N GLY A 478 4.09 -28.76 -14.77
CA GLY A 478 3.92 -30.21 -14.81
C GLY A 478 4.90 -30.95 -15.72
N PHE A 479 5.96 -30.29 -16.20
CA PHE A 479 6.98 -30.94 -17.01
C PHE A 479 8.01 -31.72 -16.16
N ASN A 480 8.50 -32.83 -16.70
CA ASN A 480 9.65 -33.53 -16.14
C ASN A 480 10.95 -32.85 -16.58
N VAL A 481 11.45 -31.93 -15.75
CA VAL A 481 12.78 -31.31 -15.92
C VAL A 481 13.85 -32.29 -15.45
N ASP A 482 14.50 -32.96 -16.41
CA ASP A 482 15.35 -34.12 -16.18
C ASP A 482 16.83 -33.72 -16.05
N GLU A 483 17.22 -33.29 -14.84
CA GLU A 483 18.59 -32.87 -14.55
C GLU A 483 19.62 -33.99 -14.69
N LYS A 484 19.23 -35.24 -14.37
CA LYS A 484 20.14 -36.38 -14.50
C LYS A 484 20.47 -36.61 -15.96
N PHE A 485 19.44 -36.70 -16.80
CA PHE A 485 19.65 -36.93 -18.22
C PHE A 485 20.32 -35.75 -18.93
N ARG A 486 20.02 -34.51 -18.51
CA ARG A 486 20.75 -33.31 -18.97
C ARG A 486 22.25 -33.43 -18.69
N GLN A 487 22.64 -33.82 -17.47
CA GLN A 487 24.04 -33.98 -17.10
C GLN A 487 24.74 -35.10 -17.87
N GLU A 488 24.03 -36.18 -18.20
CA GLU A 488 24.55 -37.28 -19.02
C GLU A 488 24.78 -36.86 -20.49
N LEU A 489 23.89 -36.02 -21.05
CA LEU A 489 24.02 -35.52 -22.41
C LEU A 489 25.05 -34.39 -22.55
N ASN A 490 25.18 -33.55 -21.52
CA ASN A 490 26.05 -32.38 -21.54
C ASN A 490 27.53 -32.77 -21.70
N THR A 491 28.25 -32.05 -22.55
CA THR A 491 29.69 -32.22 -22.75
C THR A 491 30.47 -31.07 -22.11
N GLN A 492 31.80 -31.13 -22.06
CA GLN A 492 32.62 -30.00 -21.58
C GLN A 492 32.40 -28.71 -22.37
N LYS A 493 31.88 -28.78 -23.60
CA LYS A 493 31.66 -27.64 -24.50
C LYS A 493 30.19 -27.30 -24.69
N ASP A 494 29.31 -28.29 -24.53
CA ASP A 494 27.90 -28.18 -24.84
C ASP A 494 27.08 -28.41 -23.56
N LEU A 495 26.77 -27.32 -22.87
CA LEU A 495 26.09 -27.32 -21.58
C LEU A 495 24.68 -26.75 -21.75
N MET A 496 23.71 -27.61 -22.04
CA MET A 496 22.29 -27.22 -22.07
C MET A 496 21.87 -26.74 -20.68
N ASP A 497 21.10 -25.66 -20.60
CA ASP A 497 20.63 -25.12 -19.32
C ASP A 497 19.56 -26.02 -18.68
N ILE A 498 18.56 -26.42 -19.48
CA ILE A 498 17.40 -27.20 -19.04
C ILE A 498 17.02 -28.22 -20.13
N LEU A 499 16.72 -29.44 -19.70
CA LEU A 499 16.18 -30.50 -20.54
C LEU A 499 14.83 -30.95 -19.98
N ILE A 500 13.79 -30.89 -20.80
CA ILE A 500 12.47 -31.40 -20.47
C ILE A 500 12.27 -32.73 -21.19
N ASN A 501 12.03 -33.78 -20.44
CA ASN A 501 11.82 -35.13 -20.95
C ASN A 501 10.31 -35.40 -21.07
N LEU A 502 9.82 -35.62 -22.29
CA LEU A 502 8.41 -35.89 -22.58
C LEU A 502 8.08 -37.39 -22.58
N GLY A 503 9.08 -38.25 -22.38
CA GLY A 503 8.97 -39.70 -22.55
C GLY A 503 9.15 -40.13 -24.01
N ASN A 504 9.25 -41.44 -24.25
CA ASN A 504 9.38 -42.04 -25.59
C ASN A 504 10.55 -41.50 -26.45
N GLY A 505 11.63 -41.02 -25.81
CA GLY A 505 12.77 -40.43 -26.50
C GLY A 505 12.52 -39.02 -27.05
N GLU A 506 11.42 -38.36 -26.65
CA GLU A 506 11.08 -36.99 -27.02
C GLU A 506 11.55 -36.00 -25.95
N VAL A 507 12.20 -34.91 -26.38
CA VAL A 507 12.73 -33.88 -25.48
C VAL A 507 12.42 -32.47 -25.97
N ILE A 508 12.34 -31.53 -25.03
CA ILE A 508 12.40 -30.09 -25.28
C ILE A 508 13.70 -29.58 -24.65
N ILE A 509 14.48 -28.84 -25.44
CA ILE A 509 15.68 -28.16 -24.96
C ILE A 509 15.29 -26.73 -24.63
N VAL A 510 15.68 -26.23 -23.45
CA VAL A 510 15.44 -24.84 -23.07
C VAL A 510 16.78 -24.17 -22.73
N GLU A 511 17.01 -23.01 -23.35
CA GLU A 511 18.17 -22.14 -23.13
C GLU A 511 17.70 -20.82 -22.52
N CYS A 512 18.42 -20.33 -21.53
CA CYS A 512 18.09 -19.12 -20.79
C CYS A 512 19.14 -18.03 -21.04
N LYS A 513 18.69 -16.80 -21.32
CA LYS A 513 19.59 -15.64 -21.49
C LYS A 513 19.10 -14.47 -20.67
N THR A 514 19.99 -13.94 -19.84
CA THR A 514 19.79 -12.65 -19.14
C THR A 514 20.43 -11.52 -19.93
N SER A 515 19.86 -10.31 -19.87
CA SER A 515 20.42 -9.10 -20.50
C SER A 515 20.21 -7.89 -19.59
N LYS A 516 21.18 -6.96 -19.50
CA LYS A 516 20.95 -5.66 -18.85
C LYS A 516 20.21 -4.67 -19.74
N GLU A 517 20.40 -4.81 -21.05
CA GLU A 517 19.87 -3.92 -22.07
C GLU A 517 18.55 -4.50 -22.61
N SER A 518 17.61 -3.62 -22.97
CA SER A 518 16.36 -4.00 -23.63
C SER A 518 16.63 -4.60 -25.01
N GLY A 519 15.93 -5.68 -25.33
CA GLY A 519 16.05 -6.38 -26.61
C GLY A 519 17.34 -7.21 -26.76
N TYR A 520 17.28 -8.49 -26.38
CA TYR A 520 18.36 -9.43 -26.65
C TYR A 520 18.58 -9.59 -28.16
N ASN A 521 19.80 -9.31 -28.64
CA ASN A 521 20.11 -9.18 -30.07
C ASN A 521 21.22 -10.12 -30.59
N LYS A 522 21.71 -11.07 -29.77
CA LYS A 522 22.87 -11.91 -30.12
C LYS A 522 22.50 -13.22 -30.83
N PHE A 523 21.71 -13.15 -31.91
CA PHE A 523 21.17 -14.33 -32.60
C PHE A 523 22.23 -15.31 -33.08
N SER A 524 23.26 -14.83 -33.78
CA SER A 524 24.31 -15.67 -34.38
C SER A 524 25.05 -16.57 -33.39
N THR A 525 25.27 -16.08 -32.16
CA THR A 525 25.96 -16.82 -31.11
C THR A 525 25.05 -17.89 -30.51
N VAL A 526 23.79 -17.54 -30.24
CA VAL A 526 22.81 -18.46 -29.66
C VAL A 526 22.39 -19.53 -30.67
N SER A 527 22.14 -19.18 -31.93
CA SER A 527 21.81 -20.16 -32.98
C SER A 527 22.90 -21.22 -33.10
N ARG A 528 24.19 -20.84 -33.07
CA ARG A 528 25.31 -21.81 -33.07
C ARG A 528 25.29 -22.72 -31.85
N GLN A 529 25.02 -22.15 -30.67
CA GLN A 529 24.94 -22.89 -29.40
C GLN A 529 23.79 -23.92 -29.44
N LEU A 530 22.60 -23.49 -29.84
CA LEU A 530 21.41 -24.33 -29.95
C LEU A 530 21.56 -25.43 -31.02
N LYS A 531 22.19 -25.14 -32.17
CA LYS A 531 22.53 -26.16 -33.19
C LYS A 531 23.49 -27.21 -32.62
N SER A 532 24.41 -26.83 -31.74
CA SER A 532 25.29 -27.79 -31.07
C SER A 532 24.50 -28.73 -30.15
N TYR A 533 23.57 -28.20 -29.37
CA TYR A 533 22.71 -28.99 -28.48
C TYR A 533 21.80 -29.93 -29.24
N GLN A 534 21.22 -29.45 -30.33
CA GLN A 534 20.45 -30.27 -31.25
C GLN A 534 21.27 -31.44 -31.79
N ASN A 535 22.52 -31.20 -32.20
CA ASN A 535 23.41 -32.27 -32.67
C ASN A 535 23.73 -33.30 -31.57
N VAL A 536 23.91 -32.86 -30.32
CA VAL A 536 24.12 -33.77 -29.17
C VAL A 536 22.90 -34.64 -28.93
N ALA A 537 21.70 -34.06 -28.92
CA ALA A 537 20.45 -34.82 -28.72
C ALA A 537 20.20 -35.81 -29.88
N LEU A 538 20.40 -35.38 -31.13
CA LEU A 538 20.23 -36.25 -32.32
C LEU A 538 21.21 -37.42 -32.31
N LYS A 539 22.48 -37.22 -31.91
CA LYS A 539 23.47 -38.30 -31.77
C LYS A 539 23.08 -39.34 -30.72
N ASN A 540 22.29 -38.95 -29.73
CA ASN A 540 21.74 -39.83 -28.70
C ASN A 540 20.36 -40.40 -29.07
N ASN A 541 19.98 -40.35 -30.35
CA ASN A 541 18.71 -40.86 -30.90
C ASN A 541 17.46 -40.22 -30.27
N LEU A 542 17.57 -38.97 -29.81
CA LEU A 542 16.43 -38.23 -29.26
C LEU A 542 15.71 -37.45 -30.35
N ARG A 543 14.38 -37.39 -30.24
CA ARG A 543 13.55 -36.51 -31.05
C ARG A 543 13.33 -35.19 -30.31
N ILE A 544 13.77 -34.10 -30.93
CA ILE A 544 13.58 -32.75 -30.36
C ILE A 544 12.21 -32.24 -30.80
N VAL A 545 11.29 -32.14 -29.85
CA VAL A 545 9.93 -31.63 -30.10
C VAL A 545 9.97 -30.12 -30.29
N LYS A 546 10.77 -29.42 -29.47
CA LYS A 546 10.92 -27.97 -29.54
C LYS A 546 12.23 -27.52 -28.90
N ILE A 547 12.75 -26.38 -29.34
CA ILE A 547 13.78 -25.63 -28.63
C ILE A 547 13.14 -24.34 -28.15
N LEU A 548 13.26 -24.04 -26.86
CA LEU A 548 12.76 -22.79 -26.28
C LEU A 548 13.94 -21.92 -25.89
N LEU A 549 13.94 -20.67 -26.34
CA LEU A 549 14.86 -19.65 -25.84
C LEU A 549 14.10 -18.69 -24.94
N VAL A 550 14.51 -18.61 -23.68
CA VAL A 550 13.90 -17.78 -22.66
C VAL A 550 14.81 -16.60 -22.36
N ALA A 551 14.29 -15.38 -22.49
CA ALA A 551 15.02 -14.14 -22.22
C ALA A 551 14.07 -13.06 -21.66
N PRO A 552 14.55 -11.99 -21.01
CA PRO A 552 13.67 -10.91 -20.58
C PRO A 552 12.89 -10.31 -21.76
N GLU A 553 13.56 -10.09 -22.88
CA GLU A 553 13.02 -9.45 -24.09
C GLU A 553 13.90 -9.77 -25.30
N PHE A 554 13.34 -9.73 -26.51
CA PHE A 554 14.03 -9.93 -27.79
C PHE A 554 13.91 -8.67 -28.64
N SER A 555 14.96 -8.30 -29.40
CA SER A 555 14.85 -7.19 -30.36
C SER A 555 14.10 -7.61 -31.63
N ASP A 556 13.52 -6.65 -32.35
CA ASP A 556 12.83 -6.91 -33.62
C ASP A 556 13.74 -7.60 -34.65
N ASP A 557 15.00 -7.18 -34.72
CA ASP A 557 16.02 -7.82 -35.57
C ASP A 557 16.23 -9.29 -35.19
N PHE A 558 16.25 -9.60 -33.88
CA PHE A 558 16.41 -10.98 -33.40
C PHE A 558 15.21 -11.86 -33.77
N VAL A 559 14.00 -11.30 -33.64
CA VAL A 559 12.77 -11.99 -34.03
C VAL A 559 12.78 -12.27 -35.54
N THR A 560 13.14 -11.27 -36.34
CA THR A 560 13.23 -11.40 -37.80
C THR A 560 14.24 -12.47 -38.21
N ASP A 561 15.45 -12.44 -37.63
CA ASP A 561 16.48 -13.46 -37.87
C ASP A 561 16.02 -14.87 -37.48
N CYS A 562 15.27 -14.99 -36.37
CA CYS A 562 14.71 -16.25 -35.89
C CYS A 562 13.61 -16.79 -36.83
N GLU A 563 12.77 -15.93 -37.39
CA GLU A 563 11.75 -16.31 -38.36
C GLU A 563 12.35 -16.80 -39.69
N MET A 564 13.54 -16.30 -40.04
CA MET A 564 14.27 -16.72 -41.24
C MET A 564 14.99 -18.07 -41.08
N ASP A 565 15.34 -18.51 -39.86
CA ASP A 565 16.02 -19.79 -39.60
C ASP A 565 15.01 -20.93 -39.42
N VAL A 566 14.46 -21.42 -40.53
CA VAL A 566 13.47 -22.53 -40.57
C VAL A 566 14.03 -23.90 -40.17
N ASP A 567 15.36 -24.05 -40.08
CA ASP A 567 16.00 -25.33 -39.74
C ASP A 567 15.91 -25.64 -38.24
N MET A 568 15.76 -24.61 -37.41
CA MET A 568 15.60 -24.74 -35.97
C MET A 568 14.12 -24.64 -35.60
N ASN A 569 13.57 -25.66 -34.95
CA ASN A 569 12.24 -25.62 -34.36
C ASN A 569 12.23 -24.78 -33.06
N LEU A 570 12.70 -23.53 -33.17
CA LEU A 570 12.93 -22.58 -32.09
C LEU A 570 11.65 -21.78 -31.81
N SER A 571 11.37 -21.57 -30.53
CA SER A 571 10.39 -20.59 -30.06
C SER A 571 11.02 -19.67 -29.03
N LEU A 572 10.69 -18.39 -29.14
CA LEU A 572 11.12 -17.31 -28.29
C LEU A 572 10.06 -17.05 -27.23
N LEU A 573 10.48 -17.04 -25.98
CA LEU A 573 9.60 -16.94 -24.83
C LEU A 573 10.13 -15.85 -23.90
N THR A 574 9.41 -14.74 -23.77
CA THR A 574 9.85 -13.66 -22.87
C THR A 574 9.63 -14.06 -21.42
N ALA A 575 10.45 -13.54 -20.50
CA ALA A 575 10.32 -13.81 -19.07
C ALA A 575 8.91 -13.45 -18.56
N SER A 576 8.38 -12.32 -19.02
CA SER A 576 7.01 -11.87 -18.74
C SER A 576 5.95 -12.86 -19.24
N THR A 577 6.07 -13.31 -20.49
CA THR A 577 5.14 -14.29 -21.07
C THR A 577 5.17 -15.60 -20.30
N LEU A 578 6.35 -16.10 -19.93
CA LEU A 578 6.49 -17.35 -19.17
C LEU A 578 5.81 -17.25 -17.82
N ARG A 579 6.03 -16.13 -17.12
CA ARG A 579 5.44 -15.86 -15.80
C ARG A 579 3.92 -15.84 -15.88
N VAL A 580 3.34 -15.13 -16.85
CA VAL A 580 1.88 -15.06 -17.03
C VAL A 580 1.30 -16.43 -17.37
N ILE A 581 1.97 -17.21 -18.23
CA ILE A 581 1.53 -18.58 -18.54
C ILE A 581 1.54 -19.46 -17.29
N TYR A 582 2.59 -19.36 -16.47
CA TYR A 582 2.72 -20.12 -15.22
C TYR A 582 1.61 -19.79 -14.23
N GLU A 583 1.37 -18.51 -13.95
CA GLU A 583 0.30 -18.09 -13.04
C GLU A 583 -1.10 -18.46 -13.56
N THR A 584 -1.32 -18.37 -14.88
CA THR A 584 -2.58 -18.81 -15.48
C THR A 584 -2.76 -20.32 -15.36
N PHE A 585 -1.67 -21.09 -15.54
CA PHE A 585 -1.69 -22.55 -15.46
C PHE A 585 -2.00 -23.06 -14.06
N LYS A 586 -1.48 -22.42 -13.00
CA LYS A 586 -1.79 -22.75 -11.59
C LYS A 586 -3.31 -22.79 -11.32
N ASN A 587 -4.06 -21.93 -12.00
CA ASN A 587 -5.52 -21.81 -11.88
C ASN A 587 -6.29 -22.64 -12.92
N SER A 588 -5.60 -23.37 -13.80
CA SER A 588 -6.21 -24.17 -14.86
C SER A 588 -6.57 -25.58 -14.38
N LYS A 589 -7.36 -26.30 -15.19
CA LYS A 589 -7.73 -27.70 -14.90
C LYS A 589 -6.67 -28.73 -15.35
N TYR A 590 -5.63 -28.28 -16.03
CA TYR A 590 -4.62 -29.16 -16.62
C TYR A 590 -3.60 -29.59 -15.55
N GLN A 591 -3.25 -30.88 -15.54
CA GLN A 591 -2.18 -31.40 -14.66
C GLN A 591 -0.78 -31.18 -15.26
N MET A 592 -0.69 -31.08 -16.57
CA MET A 592 0.54 -30.83 -17.32
C MET A 592 0.23 -29.86 -18.45
N PHE A 593 1.09 -28.87 -18.66
CA PHE A 593 0.93 -27.88 -19.71
C PHE A 593 0.97 -28.53 -21.10
N PRO A 594 -0.03 -28.26 -21.97
CA PRO A 594 -0.04 -28.79 -23.33
C PRO A 594 1.08 -28.15 -24.19
N HIS A 595 2.24 -28.81 -24.29
CA HIS A 595 3.42 -28.29 -25.01
C HIS A 595 3.16 -27.92 -26.48
N VAL A 596 2.12 -28.47 -27.10
CA VAL A 596 1.65 -28.08 -28.45
C VAL A 596 1.27 -26.60 -28.58
N LEU A 597 1.04 -25.92 -27.46
CA LEU A 597 0.79 -24.48 -27.41
C LEU A 597 2.05 -23.64 -27.68
N PHE A 598 3.25 -24.22 -27.55
CA PHE A 598 4.53 -23.60 -27.93
C PHE A 598 4.82 -23.70 -29.43
N ARG A 599 3.85 -23.34 -30.26
CA ARG A 599 3.93 -23.49 -31.73
C ARG A 599 4.41 -22.25 -32.47
N ASP A 600 4.30 -21.07 -31.88
CA ASP A 600 4.67 -19.81 -32.55
C ASP A 600 6.18 -19.56 -32.47
N VAL A 601 6.75 -18.84 -33.42
CA VAL A 601 8.15 -18.38 -33.32
C VAL A 601 8.31 -17.46 -32.12
N VAL A 602 7.43 -16.47 -31.95
CA VAL A 602 7.30 -15.71 -30.70
C VAL A 602 6.02 -16.14 -30.01
N ILE A 603 6.15 -16.64 -28.78
CA ILE A 603 5.01 -17.20 -28.05
C ILE A 603 3.96 -16.13 -27.77
N ASN A 604 2.76 -16.32 -28.32
CA ASN A 604 1.64 -15.42 -28.10
C ASN A 604 0.97 -15.68 -26.73
N GLN A 605 1.25 -14.81 -25.76
CA GLN A 605 0.70 -14.86 -24.40
C GLN A 605 -0.83 -14.95 -24.38
N GLU A 606 -1.53 -14.04 -25.06
CA GLU A 606 -3.00 -13.96 -25.00
C GLU A 606 -3.68 -15.24 -25.48
N ARG A 607 -3.13 -15.86 -26.53
CA ARG A 607 -3.68 -17.09 -27.09
C ARG A 607 -3.55 -18.25 -26.12
N ILE A 608 -2.40 -18.37 -25.45
CA ILE A 608 -2.18 -19.44 -24.46
C ILE A 608 -3.08 -19.23 -23.25
N VAL A 609 -3.16 -18.00 -22.73
CA VAL A 609 -4.05 -17.66 -21.62
C VAL A 609 -5.50 -18.02 -21.95
N LYS A 610 -6.00 -17.61 -23.13
CA LYS A 610 -7.35 -17.98 -23.61
C LYS A 610 -7.57 -19.49 -23.75
N ALA A 611 -6.51 -20.27 -24.01
CA ALA A 611 -6.60 -21.73 -24.11
C ALA A 611 -6.62 -22.41 -22.74
N LEU A 612 -5.86 -21.88 -21.76
CA LEU A 612 -5.79 -22.40 -20.40
C LEU A 612 -7.03 -22.03 -19.55
N SER A 613 -7.67 -20.90 -19.84
CA SER A 613 -8.88 -20.44 -19.12
C SER A 613 -10.18 -21.10 -19.59
N LYS A 614 -10.13 -22.02 -20.56
CA LYS A 614 -11.25 -22.87 -20.97
C LYS A 614 -11.24 -24.18 -20.19
#